data_AF-E7QT33-F1
#
_entry.id   AF-E7QT33-F1
#
_cell.length_a   1.000
_cell.length_b   1.000
_cell.length_c   1.000
_cell.angle_alpha   90.00
_cell.angle_beta   90.00
_cell.angle_gamma   90.00
#
_symmetry.space_group_name_H-M   'P 1'
#
loop_
_entity.id
_entity.type
_entity.pdbx_description
1 polymer ?
#
loop_
_entity_poly.entity_id
_entity_poly.type
_entity_poly.pdbx_seq_one_letter_code
_entity_poly.pdbx_strand_id
1 'polypeptide(L)'
;MTKIVDPTTIKIERNGKTQTIDLIGVRVPKSGLYHKRALQTTKAQLEYSTVTLVTDPQVGSSSDGHPQMYVYTGEWLYNTQLLRSGYARVADGEFSKRAEFERKQQEAKHGGYGLWKNTSA
;
A
#
# COMPACT_ATOMS: atom_id res chain seq x y z
N MET A 1 7.71 -13.35 9.75
CA MET A 1 6.69 -12.55 10.45
C MET A 1 6.69 -11.14 9.88
N THR A 2 5.52 -10.54 9.68
CA THR A 2 5.38 -9.17 9.16
C THR A 2 5.14 -8.18 10.29
N LYS A 3 5.83 -7.04 10.28
CA LYS A 3 5.66 -5.92 11.22
C LYS A 3 5.42 -4.63 10.43
N ILE A 4 4.57 -3.75 10.91
CA ILE A 4 4.20 -2.53 10.19
C ILE A 4 4.98 -1.33 10.73
N VAL A 5 5.65 -0.60 9.84
CA VAL A 5 6.42 0.61 10.16
C VAL A 5 5.58 1.85 9.89
N ASP A 6 5.02 1.92 8.68
CA ASP A 6 4.19 3.03 8.17
C ASP A 6 3.08 2.42 7.28
N PRO A 7 2.01 3.15 6.89
CA PRO A 7 0.96 2.58 6.06
C PRO A 7 1.44 1.86 4.79
N THR A 8 2.54 2.32 4.21
CA THR A 8 3.14 1.79 2.98
C THR A 8 4.51 1.14 3.19
N THR A 9 4.94 0.94 4.44
CA THR A 9 6.26 0.37 4.75
C THR A 9 6.12 -0.76 5.77
N ILE A 10 6.63 -1.93 5.39
CA ILE A 10 6.59 -3.15 6.20
C ILE A 10 7.99 -3.69 6.45
N LYS A 11 8.14 -4.42 7.55
CA LYS A 11 9.32 -5.23 7.85
C LYS A 11 8.95 -6.69 7.79
N ILE A 12 9.71 -7.46 7.02
CA ILE A 12 9.58 -8.91 6.94
C ILE A 12 10.77 -9.54 7.63
N GLU A 13 10.46 -10.39 8.61
CA GLU A 13 11.43 -11.18 9.35
C GLU A 13 11.39 -12.63 8.83
N ARG A 14 12.50 -13.12 8.27
CA ARG A 14 12.66 -14.49 7.76
C ARG A 14 14.06 -15.00 8.08
N ASN A 15 14.16 -16.18 8.70
CA ASN A 15 15.42 -16.84 9.06
C ASN A 15 16.40 -15.92 9.83
N GLY A 16 15.89 -15.16 10.80
CA GLY A 16 16.70 -14.22 11.60
C GLY A 16 17.15 -12.95 10.85
N LYS A 17 16.79 -12.78 9.57
CA LYS A 17 17.04 -11.56 8.80
C LYS A 17 15.77 -10.71 8.73
N THR A 18 15.94 -9.42 8.93
CA THR A 18 14.87 -8.42 8.75
C THR A 18 15.13 -7.63 7.48
N GLN A 19 14.10 -7.48 6.66
CA GLN A 19 14.13 -6.64 5.46
C GLN A 19 12.98 -5.64 5.52
N THR A 20 13.27 -4.36 5.28
CA THR A 20 12.27 -3.30 5.12
C THR A 20 11.87 -3.21 3.65
N ILE A 21 10.58 -3.14 3.37
CA ILE A 21 9.99 -3.12 2.04
C ILE A 21 8.97 -1.96 1.98
N ASP A 22 8.98 -1.23 0.87
CA ASP A 22 7.94 -0.24 0.56
C ASP A 22 6.94 -0.80 -0.46
N LEU A 23 5.68 -0.42 -0.33
CA LEU A 23 4.62 -0.88 -1.21
C LEU A 23 4.65 -0.10 -2.54
N ILE A 24 4.76 -0.82 -3.66
CA ILE A 24 4.66 -0.24 -5.01
C ILE A 24 3.31 0.45 -5.21
N GLY A 25 3.33 1.59 -5.90
CA GLY A 25 2.17 2.16 -6.59
C GLY A 25 1.18 2.92 -5.71
N VAL A 26 1.46 3.07 -4.42
CA VAL A 26 0.58 3.77 -3.46
C VAL A 26 1.26 4.93 -2.77
N ARG A 27 0.54 6.03 -2.62
CA ARG A 27 0.96 7.19 -1.84
C ARG A 27 -0.12 7.54 -0.83
N VAL A 28 0.22 7.49 0.45
CA VAL A 28 -0.65 7.87 1.57
C VAL A 28 -0.30 9.29 2.03
N PRO A 29 -1.27 10.10 2.49
CA PRO A 29 -0.96 11.37 3.15
C PRO A 29 0.04 11.17 4.29
N LYS A 30 0.97 12.13 4.46
CA LYS A 30 2.02 12.04 5.50
C LYS A 30 1.47 12.09 6.93
N SER A 31 0.26 12.62 7.13
CA SER A 31 -0.38 12.75 8.44
C SER A 31 -1.90 12.87 8.32
N GLY A 32 -2.59 13.00 9.46
CA GLY A 32 -4.04 13.21 9.53
C GLY A 32 -4.88 11.93 9.59
N LEU A 33 -6.20 12.09 9.43
CA LEU A 33 -7.17 11.00 9.61
C LEU A 33 -6.90 9.82 8.68
N TYR A 34 -6.67 10.08 7.39
CA TYR A 34 -6.51 9.02 6.41
C TYR A 34 -5.15 8.32 6.50
N HIS A 35 -4.11 9.01 6.98
CA HIS A 35 -2.86 8.35 7.37
C HIS A 35 -3.11 7.34 8.50
N LYS A 36 -3.78 7.75 9.58
CA LYS A 36 -4.09 6.87 10.72
C LYS A 36 -4.95 5.67 10.29
N ARG A 37 -5.96 5.90 9.45
CA ARG A 37 -6.80 4.82 8.90
C ARG A 37 -6.04 3.87 7.99
N ALA A 38 -5.14 4.39 7.15
CA ALA A 38 -4.27 3.55 6.33
C ALA A 38 -3.37 2.68 7.23
N LEU A 39 -2.74 3.26 8.26
CA LEU A 39 -1.89 2.52 9.19
C LEU A 39 -2.67 1.40 9.91
N GLN A 40 -3.86 1.72 10.42
CA GLN A 40 -4.73 0.75 11.08
C GLN A 40 -5.15 -0.38 10.14
N THR A 41 -5.48 -0.04 8.88
CA THR A 41 -5.85 -1.03 7.86
C THR A 41 -4.67 -1.96 7.55
N THR A 42 -3.47 -1.40 7.37
CA THR A 42 -2.26 -2.18 7.13
C THR A 42 -1.92 -3.09 8.31
N LYS A 43 -2.02 -2.60 9.55
CA LYS A 43 -1.84 -3.44 10.74
C LYS A 43 -2.85 -4.58 10.79
N ALA A 44 -4.13 -4.29 10.65
CA ALA A 44 -5.18 -5.29 10.74
C ALA A 44 -5.06 -6.41 9.70
N GLN A 45 -4.53 -6.11 8.50
CA GLN A 45 -4.47 -7.08 7.40
C GLN A 45 -3.12 -7.76 7.23
N LEU A 46 -2.02 -7.10 7.60
CA LEU A 46 -0.67 -7.61 7.34
C LEU A 46 0.13 -7.93 8.60
N GLU A 47 -0.16 -7.31 9.75
CA GLU A 47 0.63 -7.54 10.96
C GLU A 47 0.58 -9.02 11.34
N TYR A 48 1.75 -9.60 11.58
CA TYR A 48 1.97 -11.02 11.90
C TYR A 48 1.49 -12.03 10.85
N SER A 49 1.03 -11.57 9.69
CA SER A 49 0.59 -12.42 8.58
C SER A 49 1.76 -12.87 7.71
N THR A 50 1.62 -14.04 7.08
CA THR A 50 2.50 -14.48 5.99
C THR A 50 2.08 -13.78 4.70
N VAL A 51 3.05 -13.19 4.01
CA VAL A 51 2.82 -12.49 2.74
C VAL A 51 3.73 -13.03 1.65
N THR A 52 3.27 -12.93 0.41
CA THR A 52 4.09 -13.15 -0.78
C THR A 52 4.54 -11.81 -1.32
N LEU A 53 5.86 -11.65 -1.52
CA LEU A 53 6.45 -10.45 -2.11
C LEU A 53 6.78 -10.70 -3.57
N VAL A 54 6.39 -9.79 -4.44
CA VAL A 54 6.65 -9.87 -5.89
C VAL A 54 7.30 -8.58 -6.36
N THR A 55 8.44 -8.68 -7.03
CA THR A 55 9.14 -7.54 -7.64
C THR A 55 8.45 -7.11 -8.94
N ASP A 56 8.63 -5.84 -9.30
CA ASP A 56 8.23 -5.32 -10.61
C ASP A 56 9.49 -4.94 -11.40
N PRO A 57 9.70 -5.42 -12.64
CA PRO A 57 10.89 -5.09 -13.41
C PRO A 57 11.03 -3.59 -13.74
N GLN A 58 9.94 -2.82 -13.63
CA GLN A 58 9.94 -1.38 -13.88
C GLN A 58 10.25 -0.55 -12.62
N VAL A 59 10.34 -1.19 -11.45
CA VAL A 59 10.45 -0.49 -10.16
C VAL A 59 11.69 -0.94 -9.41
N GLY A 60 12.51 0.04 -9.00
CA GLY A 60 13.68 -0.16 -8.16
C GLY A 60 13.40 0.11 -6.68
N SER A 61 14.39 0.68 -5.99
CA SER A 61 14.25 1.11 -4.60
C SER A 61 13.48 2.43 -4.46
N SER A 62 12.90 2.66 -3.29
CA SER A 62 12.34 3.94 -2.87
C SER A 62 13.45 4.98 -2.62
N SER A 63 13.06 6.23 -2.35
CA SER A 63 14.00 7.29 -1.96
C SER A 63 14.82 6.95 -0.72
N ASP A 64 14.26 6.13 0.17
CA ASP A 64 14.89 5.72 1.42
C ASP A 64 15.78 4.47 1.22
N GLY A 65 15.92 4.01 -0.03
CA GLY A 65 16.77 2.88 -0.41
C GLY A 65 16.12 1.52 -0.21
N HIS A 66 14.89 1.43 0.29
CA HIS A 66 14.18 0.17 0.45
C HIS A 66 13.70 -0.35 -0.91
N PRO A 67 13.78 -1.66 -1.19
CA PRO A 67 13.16 -2.21 -2.39
C PRO A 67 11.64 -2.04 -2.33
N GLN A 68 11.04 -1.71 -3.47
CA GLN A 68 9.59 -1.61 -3.59
C GLN A 68 9.02 -2.93 -4.12
N MET A 69 7.95 -3.43 -3.50
CA MET A 69 7.33 -4.70 -3.93
C MET A 69 5.80 -4.66 -3.91
N TYR A 70 5.20 -5.57 -4.69
CA TYR A 70 3.82 -5.97 -4.51
C TYR A 70 3.72 -6.95 -3.34
N VAL A 71 2.74 -6.73 -2.46
CA VAL A 71 2.50 -7.54 -1.27
C VAL A 71 1.18 -8.25 -1.43
N TYR A 72 1.21 -9.58 -1.36
CA TYR A 72 0.03 -10.42 -1.44
C TYR A 72 -0.27 -11.13 -0.12
N THR A 73 -1.55 -11.18 0.24
CA THR A 73 -2.09 -12.06 1.29
C THR A 73 -2.91 -13.17 0.63
N GLY A 74 -2.30 -14.35 0.47
CA GLY A 74 -2.83 -15.36 -0.44
C GLY A 74 -2.81 -14.85 -1.89
N GLU A 75 -3.97 -14.79 -2.54
CA GLU A 75 -4.13 -14.27 -3.91
C GLU A 75 -4.47 -12.77 -3.97
N TRP A 76 -4.66 -12.13 -2.81
CA TRP A 76 -5.09 -10.73 -2.74
C TRP A 76 -3.92 -9.77 -2.77
N LEU A 77 -3.88 -8.89 -3.77
CA LEU A 77 -2.89 -7.81 -3.87
C LEU A 77 -3.22 -6.68 -2.88
N TYR A 78 -2.58 -6.72 -1.71
CA TYR A 78 -2.84 -5.78 -0.61
C TYR A 78 -2.59 -4.32 -1.01
N ASN A 79 -1.60 -4.03 -1.86
CA ASN A 79 -1.29 -2.66 -2.29
C ASN A 79 -2.55 -1.92 -2.80
N THR A 80 -3.45 -2.62 -3.49
CA THR A 80 -4.69 -2.02 -4.01
C THR A 80 -5.74 -1.69 -2.94
N GLN A 81 -5.66 -2.31 -1.75
CA GLN A 81 -6.62 -2.15 -0.67
C GLN A 81 -6.66 -0.71 -0.14
N LEU A 82 -5.50 -0.05 -0.04
CA LEU A 82 -5.42 1.33 0.41
C LEU A 82 -6.08 2.31 -0.59
N LEU A 83 -6.03 1.98 -1.89
CA LEU A 83 -6.70 2.74 -2.95
C LEU A 83 -8.21 2.52 -2.90
N ARG A 84 -8.65 1.26 -2.81
CA ARG A 84 -10.06 0.88 -2.71
C ARG A 84 -10.75 1.52 -1.50
N SER A 85 -10.04 1.64 -0.38
CA SER A 85 -10.54 2.28 0.84
C SER A 85 -10.53 3.82 0.76
N GLY A 86 -9.95 4.39 -0.29
CA GLY A 86 -9.76 5.83 -0.45
C GLY A 86 -8.75 6.43 0.51
N TYR A 87 -7.83 5.64 1.09
CA TYR A 87 -6.83 6.13 2.04
C TYR A 87 -5.49 6.48 1.38
N ALA A 88 -5.29 6.03 0.15
CA ALA A 88 -4.14 6.34 -0.68
C ALA A 88 -4.57 6.89 -2.04
N ARG A 89 -3.59 7.47 -2.74
CA ARG A 89 -3.64 7.75 -4.17
C ARG A 89 -2.67 6.83 -4.91
N VAL A 90 -2.90 6.64 -6.21
CA VAL A 90 -1.90 6.01 -7.08
C VAL A 90 -0.63 6.87 -7.04
N ALA A 91 0.51 6.23 -6.81
CA ALA A 91 1.80 6.92 -6.82
C ALA A 91 2.17 7.40 -8.24
N ASP A 92 3.04 8.40 -8.28
CA ASP A 92 3.63 8.86 -9.54
C ASP A 92 4.65 7.82 -10.04
N GLY A 93 4.87 7.75 -11.36
CA GLY A 93 5.79 6.79 -11.99
C GLY A 93 5.13 5.54 -12.58
N GLU A 94 5.93 4.79 -13.34
CA GLU A 94 5.49 3.58 -14.07
C GLU A 94 5.69 2.31 -13.24
N PHE A 95 4.73 1.40 -13.36
CA PHE A 95 4.77 0.05 -12.79
C PHE A 95 3.76 -0.84 -13.52
N SER A 96 4.05 -2.13 -13.59
CA SER A 96 3.34 -3.08 -14.45
C SER A 96 1.83 -3.18 -14.16
N LYS A 97 1.39 -2.88 -12.94
CA LYS A 97 -0.02 -2.97 -12.49
C LYS A 97 -0.74 -1.62 -12.42
N ARG A 98 -0.19 -0.56 -13.02
CA ARG A 98 -0.74 0.80 -12.90
C ARG A 98 -2.23 0.91 -13.27
N ALA A 99 -2.64 0.31 -14.38
CA ALA A 99 -4.04 0.33 -14.82
C ALA A 99 -5.01 -0.28 -13.78
N GLU A 100 -4.60 -1.35 -13.09
CA GLU A 100 -5.39 -1.97 -12.03
C GLU A 100 -5.54 -1.03 -10.82
N PHE A 101 -4.46 -0.35 -10.43
CA PHE A 101 -4.44 0.58 -9.32
C PHE A 101 -5.30 1.81 -9.61
N GLU A 102 -5.19 2.35 -10.83
CA GLU A 102 -6.02 3.47 -11.28
C GLU A 102 -7.50 3.10 -11.26
N ARG A 103 -7.87 1.89 -11.72
CA ARG A 103 -9.25 1.39 -11.61
C ARG A 103 -9.73 1.39 -10.16
N LYS A 104 -8.94 0.88 -9.21
CA LYS A 104 -9.30 0.85 -7.78
C LYS A 104 -9.43 2.22 -7.15
N GLN A 105 -8.59 3.16 -7.54
CA GLN A 105 -8.74 4.56 -7.14
C GLN A 105 -10.02 5.18 -7.72
N GLN A 106 -10.35 4.91 -8.97
CA GLN A 106 -11.58 5.41 -9.60
C GLN A 106 -12.84 4.84 -8.94
N GLU A 107 -12.85 3.54 -8.60
CA GLU A 107 -13.93 2.94 -7.81
C GLU A 107 -14.13 3.70 -6.48
N ALA A 108 -13.03 4.03 -5.78
CA ALA A 108 -13.08 4.78 -4.53
C ALA A 108 -13.55 6.23 -4.69
N LYS A 109 -13.19 6.89 -5.80
CA LYS A 109 -13.67 8.23 -6.14
C LYS A 109 -15.17 8.25 -6.37
N HIS A 110 -15.69 7.34 -7.20
CA HIS A 110 -17.12 7.24 -7.47
C HIS A 110 -17.93 6.89 -6.22
N GLY A 111 -17.39 6.04 -5.34
CA GLY A 111 -18.02 5.70 -4.06
C GLY A 111 -17.89 6.77 -2.97
N GLY A 112 -17.14 7.86 -3.21
CA GLY A 112 -16.89 8.89 -2.21
C GLY A 112 -16.17 8.36 -0.97
N TYR A 113 -15.22 7.43 -1.12
CA TYR A 113 -14.51 6.85 0.01
C TYR A 113 -13.30 7.68 0.42
N GLY A 114 -13.05 7.74 1.73
CA GLY A 114 -11.83 8.34 2.29
C GLY A 114 -11.56 9.74 1.77
N LEU A 115 -10.40 9.93 1.15
CA LEU A 115 -9.93 11.17 0.51
C LEU A 115 -10.92 11.77 -0.49
N TRP A 116 -11.87 10.98 -0.99
CA TRP A 116 -12.84 11.36 -2.01
C TRP A 116 -14.23 11.66 -1.45
N LYS A 117 -14.40 11.68 -0.12
CA LYS A 117 -15.65 12.17 0.49
C LYS A 117 -15.86 13.63 0.09
N ASN A 118 -16.87 13.90 -0.74
CA ASN A 118 -17.35 15.26 -0.96
C ASN A 118 -18.02 15.73 0.32
N THR A 119 -17.37 16.64 1.04
CA THR A 119 -18.01 17.39 2.11
C THR A 119 -18.89 18.46 1.45
N SER A 120 -20.03 18.05 0.89
CA SER A 120 -21.12 18.99 0.67
C SER A 120 -21.72 19.25 2.05
N ALA A 121 -21.29 20.36 2.66
CA ALA A 121 -21.97 20.99 3.79
C ALA A 121 -23.08 21.89 3.25
#